data_AF-A0AAV0KJ41-F1
#
_entry.id   AF-A0AAV0KJ41-F1
#
_cell.length_a   1.000
_cell.length_b   1.000
_cell.length_c   1.000
_cell.angle_alpha   90.00
_cell.angle_beta   90.00
_cell.angle_gamma   90.00
#
_symmetry.space_group_name_H-M   'P 1'
#
loop_
_entity.id
_entity.type
_entity.pdbx_description
1 polymer ?
#
loop_
_entity_poly.entity_id
_entity_poly.type
_entity_poly.pdbx_seq_one_letter_code
_entity_poly.pdbx_strand_id
1 'polypeptide(L)'
;MDSETAIQLLEAQRQVWDHSYAYIKTMAVQSAMELDIPGVVQSHGKPITVRELGSAPKIAPARIPFLARLMRMLAHMGYFVENLKDGDDETATSYSATLMCGFLVKDSPFNAATWFLLANDPIAVDPWRSFGAWIRQPPAAAGVGDFPFTHAHNGKKLYEVCRDVPRIAKMMNEGIGRDISGCSARPCWPSVGPTSTVSSRSWT
;
A
#
# COMPACT_ATOMS: atom_id res chain seq x y z
N MET A 1 11.96 -41.48 9.68
CA MET A 1 10.88 -40.47 9.77
C MET A 1 9.66 -41.11 9.15
N ASP A 2 8.56 -41.24 9.88
CA ASP A 2 7.31 -41.75 9.31
C ASP A 2 6.74 -40.76 8.28
N SER A 3 5.87 -41.25 7.41
CA SER A 3 5.30 -40.44 6.32
C SER A 3 4.48 -39.26 6.84
N GLU A 4 3.91 -39.37 8.03
CA GLU A 4 3.07 -38.34 8.64
C GLU A 4 3.92 -37.17 9.14
N THR A 5 5.00 -37.44 9.86
CA THR A 5 5.99 -36.43 10.29
C THR A 5 6.60 -35.72 9.07
N ALA A 6 6.84 -36.45 7.97
CA ALA A 6 7.36 -35.87 6.73
C ALA A 6 6.41 -34.81 6.14
N ILE A 7 5.11 -35.12 6.08
CA ILE A 7 4.09 -34.20 5.56
C ILE A 7 3.96 -32.98 6.47
N GLN A 8 3.90 -33.18 7.79
CA GLN A 8 3.82 -32.09 8.77
C GLN A 8 5.01 -31.14 8.67
N LEU A 9 6.23 -31.67 8.48
CA LEU A 9 7.43 -30.85 8.32
C LEU A 9 7.37 -30.01 7.04
N LEU A 10 6.92 -30.58 5.93
CA LEU A 10 6.76 -29.86 4.66
C LEU A 10 5.71 -28.75 4.74
N GLU A 11 4.58 -29.02 5.41
CA GLU A 11 3.53 -28.04 5.67
C GLU A 11 4.08 -26.87 6.50
N ALA A 12 4.78 -27.16 7.60
CA ALA A 12 5.39 -26.14 8.46
C ALA A 12 6.42 -25.31 7.68
N GLN A 13 7.26 -25.95 6.87
CA GLN A 13 8.27 -25.28 6.06
C GLN A 13 7.64 -24.34 5.02
N ARG A 14 6.57 -24.79 4.35
CA ARG A 14 5.79 -23.96 3.43
C ARG A 14 5.25 -22.71 4.13
N GLN A 15 4.65 -22.87 5.31
CA GLN A 15 4.06 -21.75 6.07
C GLN A 15 5.12 -20.74 6.49
N VAL A 16 6.27 -21.20 7.00
CA VAL A 16 7.40 -20.33 7.36
C VAL A 16 7.88 -19.53 6.15
N TRP A 17 8.00 -20.15 4.98
CA TRP A 17 8.41 -19.46 3.77
C TRP A 17 7.37 -18.46 3.26
N ASP A 18 6.08 -18.80 3.27
CA ASP A 18 5.03 -17.88 2.83
C ASP A 18 5.02 -16.60 3.68
N HIS A 19 5.18 -16.74 5.01
CA HIS A 19 5.32 -15.58 5.90
C HIS A 19 6.63 -14.81 5.71
N SER A 20 7.75 -15.52 5.54
CA SER A 20 9.07 -14.89 5.33
C SER A 20 9.11 -14.03 4.06
N TYR A 21 8.40 -14.44 3.02
CA TYR A 21 8.35 -13.75 1.73
C TYR A 21 7.09 -12.91 1.52
N ALA A 22 6.19 -12.81 2.51
CA ALA A 22 4.94 -12.07 2.40
C ALA A 22 5.18 -10.59 2.01
N TYR A 23 6.26 -9.97 2.49
CA TYR A 23 6.60 -8.59 2.16
C TYR A 23 6.87 -8.39 0.66
N ILE A 24 7.37 -9.41 -0.05
CA ILE A 24 7.64 -9.33 -1.50
C ILE A 24 6.33 -9.09 -2.26
N LYS A 25 5.25 -9.76 -1.85
CA LYS A 25 3.91 -9.58 -2.43
C LYS A 25 3.48 -8.11 -2.32
N THR A 26 3.66 -7.52 -1.14
CA THR A 26 3.31 -6.12 -0.87
C THR A 26 4.19 -5.14 -1.67
N MET A 27 5.51 -5.35 -1.69
CA MET A 27 6.45 -4.49 -2.42
C MET A 27 6.26 -4.57 -3.94
N ALA A 28 5.84 -5.72 -4.45
CA ALA A 28 5.50 -5.88 -5.86
C ALA A 28 4.30 -5.03 -6.27
N VAL A 29 3.25 -5.03 -5.44
CA VAL A 29 2.06 -4.19 -5.65
C VAL A 29 2.44 -2.71 -5.58
N GLN A 30 3.23 -2.31 -4.57
CA GLN A 30 3.73 -0.95 -4.45
C GLN A 30 4.53 -0.51 -5.69
N SER A 31 5.44 -1.36 -6.16
CA SER A 31 6.25 -1.10 -7.37
C SER A 31 5.36 -0.89 -8.60
N ALA A 32 4.29 -1.68 -8.73
CA ALA A 32 3.33 -1.52 -9.82
C ALA A 32 2.59 -0.17 -9.76
N MET A 33 2.25 0.29 -8.56
CA MET A 33 1.62 1.60 -8.33
C MET A 33 2.57 2.75 -8.65
N GLU A 34 3.85 2.65 -8.28
CA GLU A 34 4.89 3.66 -8.59
C GLU A 34 5.11 3.80 -10.11
N LEU A 35 5.10 2.67 -10.82
CA LEU A 35 5.16 2.60 -12.28
C LEU A 35 3.84 3.00 -12.96
N ASP A 36 2.77 3.26 -12.21
CA ASP A 36 1.45 3.62 -12.70
C ASP A 36 0.78 2.54 -13.56
N ILE A 37 1.17 1.27 -13.38
CA ILE A 37 0.64 0.13 -14.14
C ILE A 37 -0.88 0.00 -14.00
N PRO A 38 -1.48 0.07 -12.79
CA PRO A 38 -2.94 0.02 -12.64
C PRO A 38 -3.68 1.07 -13.47
N GLY A 39 -3.19 2.31 -13.46
CA GLY A 39 -3.78 3.42 -14.21
C GLY A 39 -3.65 3.25 -15.73
N VAL A 40 -2.48 2.81 -16.20
CA VAL A 40 -2.25 2.53 -17.63
C VAL A 40 -3.17 1.41 -18.13
N VAL A 41 -3.28 0.30 -17.39
CA VAL A 41 -4.13 -0.83 -17.80
C VAL A 41 -5.61 -0.41 -17.78
N GLN A 42 -6.06 0.34 -16.77
CA GLN A 42 -7.46 0.77 -16.69
C GLN A 42 -7.84 1.78 -17.78
N SER A 43 -6.95 2.75 -18.08
CA SER A 43 -7.19 3.76 -19.12
C SER A 43 -7.10 3.20 -20.54
N HIS A 44 -6.38 2.10 -20.75
CA HIS A 44 -6.25 1.45 -22.06
C HIS A 44 -7.57 0.83 -22.57
N GLY A 45 -8.51 0.48 -21.68
CA GLY A 45 -9.87 0.05 -22.02
C GLY A 45 -9.99 -1.35 -22.67
N LYS A 46 -8.87 -2.01 -22.96
CA LYS A 46 -8.78 -3.38 -23.51
C LYS A 46 -7.57 -4.11 -22.92
N PRO A 47 -7.49 -5.46 -23.01
CA PRO A 47 -6.32 -6.19 -22.56
C PRO A 47 -5.02 -5.61 -23.14
N ILE A 48 -4.02 -5.37 -22.29
CA ILE A 48 -2.74 -4.75 -22.68
C ILE A 48 -1.61 -5.78 -22.64
N THR A 49 -0.77 -5.81 -23.66
CA THR A 49 0.41 -6.68 -23.69
C THR A 49 1.55 -6.13 -22.85
N VAL A 50 2.47 -6.99 -22.41
CA VAL A 50 3.68 -6.54 -21.67
C VAL A 50 4.53 -5.60 -22.54
N ARG A 51 4.58 -5.84 -23.86
CA ARG A 51 5.31 -4.98 -24.80
C ARG A 51 4.70 -3.58 -24.88
N GLU A 52 3.37 -3.49 -24.99
CA GLU A 52 2.65 -2.20 -24.98
C GLU A 52 2.85 -1.49 -23.64
N LEU A 53 2.73 -2.21 -22.52
CA LEU A 53 2.99 -1.65 -21.18
C LEU A 53 4.43 -1.16 -21.03
N GLY A 54 5.40 -1.92 -21.54
CA GLY A 54 6.82 -1.59 -21.52
C GLY A 54 7.22 -0.42 -22.43
N SER A 55 6.33 0.04 -23.32
CA SER A 55 6.53 1.27 -24.09
C SER A 55 6.26 2.54 -23.28
N ALA A 56 5.72 2.41 -22.07
CA ALA A 56 5.47 3.55 -21.20
C ALA A 56 6.78 4.27 -20.79
N PRO A 57 6.77 5.62 -20.65
CA PRO A 57 7.99 6.40 -20.43
C PRO A 57 8.82 6.03 -19.20
N LYS A 58 8.20 5.37 -18.21
CA LYS A 58 8.84 5.01 -16.94
C LYS A 58 9.58 3.66 -16.98
N ILE A 59 9.55 2.93 -18.09
CA ILE A 59 10.08 1.57 -18.18
C ILE A 59 11.24 1.53 -19.18
N ALA A 60 12.42 1.16 -18.71
CA ALA A 60 13.56 0.95 -19.59
C ALA A 60 13.35 -0.32 -20.44
N PRO A 61 13.62 -0.29 -21.77
CA PRO A 61 13.44 -1.46 -22.64
C PRO A 61 14.17 -2.71 -22.16
N ALA A 62 15.38 -2.55 -21.60
CA ALA A 62 16.18 -3.65 -21.04
C ALA A 62 15.52 -4.34 -19.82
N ARG A 63 14.47 -3.74 -19.23
CA ARG A 63 13.77 -4.25 -18.06
C ARG A 63 12.42 -4.91 -18.39
N ILE A 64 12.01 -4.94 -19.66
CA ILE A 64 10.76 -5.58 -20.10
C ILE A 64 10.62 -7.04 -19.63
N PRO A 65 11.67 -7.89 -19.64
CA PRO A 65 11.56 -9.25 -19.10
C PRO A 65 11.24 -9.28 -17.59
N PHE A 66 11.73 -8.30 -16.82
CA PHE A 66 11.41 -8.18 -15.40
C PHE A 66 9.98 -7.68 -15.19
N LEU A 67 9.50 -6.78 -16.06
CA LEU A 67 8.10 -6.36 -16.07
C LEU A 67 7.16 -7.54 -16.33
N ALA A 68 7.50 -8.43 -17.27
CA ALA A 68 6.73 -9.63 -17.55
C ALA A 68 6.60 -10.54 -16.30
N ARG A 69 7.70 -10.71 -15.55
CA ARG A 69 7.69 -11.45 -14.28
C ARG A 69 6.83 -10.77 -13.21
N LEU A 70 6.92 -9.44 -13.10
CA LEU A 70 6.10 -8.66 -12.18
C LEU A 70 4.60 -8.80 -12.51
N MET A 71 4.24 -8.66 -13.78
CA MET A 71 2.84 -8.77 -14.24
C MET A 71 2.24 -10.15 -13.95
N ARG A 72 3.00 -11.23 -14.19
CA ARG A 72 2.55 -12.59 -13.83
C ARG A 72 2.36 -12.78 -12.34
N MET A 73 3.26 -12.24 -11.52
CA MET A 73 3.10 -12.29 -10.07
C MET A 73 1.85 -11.52 -9.62
N LEU A 74 1.60 -10.33 -10.19
CA LEU A 74 0.39 -9.54 -9.91
C LEU A 74 -0.88 -10.23 -10.39
N ALA A 75 -0.83 -10.95 -11.51
CA ALA A 75 -1.94 -11.76 -12.00
C ALA A 75 -2.22 -12.94 -11.07
N HIS A 76 -1.19 -13.65 -10.61
CA HIS A 76 -1.32 -14.72 -9.63
C HIS A 76 -1.90 -14.23 -8.29
N MET A 77 -1.59 -12.99 -7.89
CA MET A 77 -2.17 -12.34 -6.71
C MET A 77 -3.60 -11.80 -6.94
N GLY A 78 -4.16 -11.91 -8.15
CA GLY A 78 -5.54 -11.53 -8.46
C GLY A 78 -5.74 -10.06 -8.85
N TYR A 79 -4.68 -9.27 -9.03
CA TYR A 79 -4.80 -7.88 -9.51
C TYR A 79 -5.06 -7.81 -11.02
N PHE A 80 -4.60 -8.81 -11.78
CA PHE A 80 -4.80 -8.87 -13.23
C PHE A 80 -5.28 -10.25 -13.66
N VAL A 81 -6.05 -10.28 -14.74
CA VAL A 81 -6.38 -11.52 -15.45
C VAL A 81 -5.40 -11.67 -16.60
N GLU A 82 -4.70 -12.79 -16.64
CA GLU A 82 -3.86 -13.19 -17.76
C GLU A 82 -4.74 -13.77 -18.88
N ASN A 83 -4.70 -13.16 -20.06
CA ASN A 83 -5.36 -13.68 -21.25
C ASN A 83 -4.27 -14.29 -22.14
N LEU A 84 -4.22 -15.62 -22.12
CA LEU A 84 -3.29 -16.39 -22.92
C LEU A 84 -3.57 -16.18 -24.40
N LYS A 85 -2.51 -15.97 -25.18
CA LYS A 85 -2.53 -16.16 -26.63
C LYS A 85 -1.81 -17.46 -26.93
N ASP A 86 -2.21 -18.13 -28.00
CA ASP A 86 -1.48 -19.31 -28.50
C ASP A 86 -0.07 -18.87 -28.94
N GLY A 87 0.94 -19.18 -28.12
CA GLY A 87 2.36 -18.89 -28.39
C GLY A 87 3.22 -18.82 -27.12
N ASP A 88 4.53 -19.08 -27.28
CA ASP A 88 5.52 -19.10 -26.19
C ASP A 88 6.16 -17.72 -25.90
N ASP A 89 5.67 -16.65 -26.55
CA ASP A 89 6.16 -15.29 -26.31
C ASP A 89 5.45 -14.67 -25.10
N GLU A 90 6.11 -14.75 -23.95
CA GLU A 90 5.69 -14.15 -22.69
C GLU A 90 5.40 -12.64 -22.78
N THR A 91 6.00 -11.93 -23.74
CA THR A 91 5.76 -10.50 -23.96
C THR A 91 4.50 -10.21 -24.78
N ALA A 92 3.96 -11.22 -25.46
CA ALA A 92 2.71 -11.18 -26.21
C ALA A 92 1.48 -11.48 -25.35
N THR A 93 1.68 -12.03 -24.14
CA THR A 93 0.63 -12.22 -23.14
C THR A 93 -0.03 -10.89 -22.80
N SER A 94 -1.36 -10.88 -22.77
CA SER A 94 -2.15 -9.68 -22.50
C SER A 94 -2.87 -9.75 -21.15
N TYR A 95 -2.96 -8.61 -20.47
CA TYR A 95 -3.52 -8.51 -19.12
C TYR A 95 -4.73 -7.58 -19.08
N SER A 96 -5.74 -7.99 -18.32
CA SER A 96 -6.92 -7.17 -18.00
C SER A 96 -6.92 -6.82 -16.52
N ALA A 97 -7.32 -5.61 -16.15
CA ALA A 97 -7.47 -5.22 -14.74
C ALA A 97 -8.64 -5.95 -14.07
N THR A 98 -8.46 -6.41 -12.82
CA THR A 98 -9.55 -6.88 -11.97
C THR A 98 -10.12 -5.73 -11.12
N LEU A 99 -11.19 -6.00 -10.36
CA LEU A 99 -11.70 -5.05 -9.36
C LEU A 99 -10.63 -4.66 -8.34
N MET A 100 -9.77 -5.60 -7.92
CA MET A 100 -8.67 -5.32 -6.99
C MET A 100 -7.69 -4.29 -7.55
N CYS A 101 -7.37 -4.37 -8.84
CA CYS A 101 -6.53 -3.36 -9.49
C CYS A 101 -7.23 -2.00 -9.56
N GLY A 102 -8.55 -1.96 -9.76
CA GLY A 102 -9.34 -0.72 -9.72
C GLY A 102 -9.29 0.03 -8.38
N PHE A 103 -9.05 -0.66 -7.26
CA PHE A 103 -8.82 -0.04 -5.96
C PHE A 103 -7.46 0.66 -5.84
N LEU A 104 -6.47 0.26 -6.65
CA LEU A 104 -5.11 0.79 -6.61
C LEU A 104 -4.89 2.01 -7.52
N VAL A 105 -5.90 2.42 -8.29
CA VAL A 105 -5.81 3.60 -9.16
C VAL A 105 -6.00 4.88 -8.34
N LYS A 106 -5.19 5.90 -8.64
CA LYS A 106 -5.13 7.17 -7.87
C LYS A 106 -6.48 7.90 -7.77
N ASP A 107 -7.31 7.78 -8.80
CA ASP A 107 -8.63 8.40 -8.87
C ASP A 107 -9.76 7.47 -8.43
N SER A 108 -9.43 6.32 -7.83
CA SER A 108 -10.42 5.42 -7.26
C SER A 108 -11.19 6.10 -6.12
N PRO A 109 -12.53 5.96 -6.06
CA PRO A 109 -13.35 6.58 -5.02
C PRO A 109 -13.05 6.04 -3.63
N PHE A 110 -12.49 4.83 -3.52
CA PHE A 110 -12.25 4.14 -2.25
C PHE A 110 -10.86 4.43 -1.64
N ASN A 111 -10.00 5.19 -2.34
CA ASN A 111 -8.66 5.59 -1.91
C ASN A 111 -7.76 4.50 -1.29
N ALA A 112 -8.00 3.24 -1.63
CA ALA A 112 -7.21 2.12 -1.15
C ALA A 112 -5.75 2.25 -1.59
N ALA A 113 -5.48 2.91 -2.72
CA ALA A 113 -4.14 3.26 -3.17
C ALA A 113 -3.36 4.09 -2.12
N THR A 114 -3.93 5.19 -1.62
CA THR A 114 -3.23 6.03 -0.63
C THR A 114 -3.04 5.31 0.69
N TRP A 115 -4.06 4.56 1.15
CA TRP A 115 -3.95 3.73 2.35
C TRP A 115 -2.89 2.65 2.21
N PHE A 116 -2.82 1.99 1.06
CA PHE A 116 -1.81 0.97 0.77
C PHE A 116 -0.40 1.57 0.83
N LEU A 117 -0.18 2.74 0.21
CA LEU A 117 1.11 3.44 0.27
C LEU A 117 1.45 3.89 1.69
N LEU A 118 0.47 4.39 2.44
CA LEU A 118 0.66 4.82 3.83
C LEU A 118 0.99 3.64 4.75
N ALA A 119 0.31 2.50 4.60
CA ALA A 119 0.55 1.29 5.39
C ALA A 119 1.95 0.70 5.17
N ASN A 120 2.57 0.99 4.02
CA ASN A 120 3.92 0.55 3.66
C ASN A 120 4.98 1.65 3.86
N ASP A 121 4.58 2.84 4.29
CA ASP A 121 5.50 3.92 4.61
C ASP A 121 6.37 3.53 5.82
N PRO A 122 7.67 3.89 5.85
CA PRO A 122 8.52 3.65 7.02
C PRO A 122 7.87 4.06 8.34
N ILE A 123 7.16 5.19 8.37
CA ILE A 123 6.48 5.67 9.57
C ILE A 123 5.45 4.66 10.10
N ALA A 124 4.73 3.96 9.21
CA ALA A 124 3.77 2.93 9.58
C ALA A 124 4.43 1.57 9.86
N VAL A 125 5.56 1.27 9.21
CA VAL A 125 6.25 -0.02 9.30
C VAL A 125 7.19 -0.12 10.51
N ASP A 126 7.86 0.97 10.89
CA ASP A 126 8.86 1.01 11.96
C ASP A 126 8.36 0.48 13.31
N PRO A 127 7.12 0.77 13.77
CA PRO A 127 6.57 0.18 14.99
C PRO A 127 6.59 -1.35 15.01
N TRP A 128 6.39 -1.98 13.85
CA TRP A 128 6.44 -3.44 13.71
C TRP A 128 7.88 -3.96 13.70
N ARG A 129 8.83 -3.18 13.15
CA ARG A 129 10.26 -3.52 13.17
C ARG A 129 10.85 -3.48 14.58
N SER A 130 10.41 -2.51 15.40
CA SER A 130 10.86 -2.35 16.79
C SER A 130 9.95 -3.04 17.80
N PHE A 131 8.91 -3.76 17.37
CA PHE A 131 7.89 -4.32 18.26
C PHE A 131 8.49 -5.26 19.33
N GLY A 132 9.41 -6.13 18.92
CA GLY A 132 10.10 -7.03 19.85
C GLY A 132 11.10 -6.33 20.79
N ALA A 133 11.57 -5.12 20.45
CA ALA A 133 12.38 -4.30 21.36
C ALA A 133 11.48 -3.61 22.39
N TRP A 134 10.34 -3.07 21.94
CA TRP A 134 9.32 -2.46 22.80
C TRP A 134 8.78 -3.42 23.86
N ILE A 135 8.40 -4.66 23.49
CA ILE A 135 7.89 -5.67 24.44
C ILE A 135 8.87 -5.94 25.60
N ARG A 136 10.18 -5.81 25.36
CA ARG A 136 11.20 -6.08 26.39
C ARG A 136 11.40 -4.93 27.37
N GLN A 137 10.85 -3.75 27.08
CA GLN A 137 11.00 -2.60 27.95
C GLN A 137 10.08 -2.71 29.18
N PRO A 138 10.50 -2.22 30.35
CA PRO A 138 9.59 -2.09 31.48
C PRO A 138 8.45 -1.13 31.09
N PRO A 139 7.23 -1.31 31.63
CA PRO A 139 6.14 -0.40 31.37
C PRO A 139 6.55 1.04 31.71
N ALA A 140 6.26 1.99 30.82
CA ALA A 140 6.43 3.39 31.16
C ALA A 140 5.61 3.78 32.40
N ALA A 141 6.02 4.87 33.05
CA ALA A 141 5.27 5.44 34.18
C ALA A 141 3.80 5.63 33.80
N ALA A 142 2.90 5.33 34.74
CA ALA A 142 1.46 5.42 34.52
C ALA A 142 1.06 6.78 33.95
N GLY A 143 0.33 6.77 32.82
CA GLY A 143 -0.13 7.98 32.12
C GLY A 143 0.76 8.44 30.96
N VAL A 144 1.97 7.88 30.79
CA VAL A 144 2.74 8.04 29.55
C VAL A 144 2.09 7.13 28.51
N GLY A 145 1.67 7.71 27.37
CA GLY A 145 1.10 6.95 26.26
C GLY A 145 2.16 6.08 25.58
N ASP A 146 2.53 4.98 26.22
CA ASP A 146 3.54 4.02 25.76
C ASP A 146 2.87 2.91 24.95
N PHE A 147 3.16 2.93 23.66
CA PHE A 147 2.68 1.96 22.68
C PHE A 147 3.74 1.81 21.59
N PRO A 148 3.70 0.74 20.78
CA PRO A 148 4.78 0.45 19.82
C PRO A 148 5.13 1.62 18.90
N PHE A 149 4.13 2.41 18.52
CA PHE A 149 4.33 3.58 17.67
C PHE A 149 5.12 4.69 18.37
N THR A 150 4.79 5.05 19.62
CA THR A 150 5.55 6.08 20.35
C THR A 150 6.97 5.61 20.62
N HIS A 151 7.19 4.32 20.86
CA HIS A 151 8.53 3.75 20.98
C HIS A 151 9.36 3.90 19.69
N ALA A 152 8.79 3.58 18.53
CA ALA A 152 9.49 3.71 17.24
C ALA A 152 9.77 5.16 16.83
N HIS A 153 8.96 6.11 17.29
CA HIS A 153 8.99 7.52 16.87
C HIS A 153 9.41 8.48 17.97
N ASN A 154 10.35 8.06 18.83
CA ASN A 154 10.99 8.89 19.86
C ASN A 154 9.98 9.57 20.82
N GLY A 155 8.96 8.83 21.26
CA GLY A 155 7.91 9.29 22.15
C GLY A 155 6.78 10.05 21.46
N LYS A 156 6.89 10.33 20.16
CA LYS A 156 5.86 11.06 19.41
C LYS A 156 4.66 10.17 19.11
N LYS A 157 3.47 10.71 19.34
CA LYS A 157 2.21 10.10 18.91
C LYS A 157 2.00 10.36 17.41
N LEU A 158 1.13 9.56 16.79
CA LEU A 158 0.87 9.65 15.35
C LEU A 158 0.50 11.06 14.88
N TYR A 159 -0.34 11.79 15.62
CA TYR A 159 -0.75 13.14 15.26
C TYR A 159 0.39 14.17 15.35
N GLU A 160 1.39 13.94 16.20
CA GLU A 160 2.60 14.78 16.30
C GLU A 160 3.51 14.53 15.11
N VAL A 161 3.70 13.26 14.73
CA VAL A 161 4.41 12.90 13.49
C VAL A 161 3.71 13.47 12.25
N CYS A 162 2.38 13.42 12.18
CA CYS A 162 1.63 14.02 11.08
C CYS A 162 1.83 15.54 11.01
N ARG A 163 1.87 16.22 12.17
CA ARG A 163 2.16 17.66 12.24
C ARG A 163 3.55 17.99 11.69
N ASP A 164 4.54 17.17 12.05
CA ASP A 164 5.95 17.40 11.69
C ASP A 164 6.26 16.97 10.25
N VAL A 165 5.48 16.04 9.68
CA VAL A 165 5.66 15.48 8.34
C VAL A 165 4.42 15.77 7.47
N PRO A 166 4.34 16.94 6.81
CA PRO A 166 3.16 17.36 6.07
C PRO A 166 2.69 16.37 4.98
N ARG A 167 3.62 15.61 4.38
CA ARG A 167 3.30 14.54 3.41
C ARG A 167 2.40 13.47 4.03
N ILE A 168 2.70 13.03 5.26
CA ILE A 168 1.91 12.01 5.95
C ILE A 168 0.56 12.55 6.38
N ALA A 169 0.51 13.79 6.88
CA ALA A 169 -0.76 14.45 7.16
C ALA A 169 -1.65 14.53 5.91
N LYS A 170 -1.08 14.89 4.76
CA LYS A 170 -1.79 14.90 3.48
C LYS A 170 -2.33 13.51 3.12
N MET A 171 -1.48 12.47 3.15
CA MET A 171 -1.89 11.09 2.84
C MET A 171 -2.96 10.58 3.80
N MET A 172 -2.85 10.87 5.10
CA MET A 172 -3.87 10.55 6.10
C MET A 172 -5.20 11.25 5.80
N ASN A 173 -5.17 12.55 5.53
CA ASN A 173 -6.38 13.33 5.24
C ASN A 173 -7.05 12.88 3.94
N GLU A 174 -6.27 12.59 2.91
CA GLU A 174 -6.78 12.01 1.65
C GLU A 174 -7.37 10.62 1.92
N GLY A 175 -6.64 9.76 2.65
CA GLY A 175 -7.06 8.42 3.09
C GLY A 175 -8.43 8.44 3.75
N ILE A 176 -8.53 9.18 4.85
CA ILE A 176 -9.75 9.32 5.66
C ILE A 176 -10.86 10.01 4.85
N GLY A 177 -10.56 11.10 4.16
CA GLY A 177 -11.57 11.91 3.46
C GLY A 177 -12.27 11.15 2.34
N ARG A 178 -11.58 10.24 1.66
CA ARG A 178 -12.16 9.44 0.58
C ARG A 178 -12.80 8.13 1.06
N ASP A 179 -12.29 7.52 2.13
CA ASP A 179 -12.96 6.37 2.78
C ASP A 179 -14.35 6.76 3.30
N ILE A 180 -14.46 7.99 3.86
CA ILE A 180 -15.73 8.58 4.28
C ILE A 180 -16.57 9.06 3.08
N SER A 181 -15.99 9.35 1.92
CA SER A 181 -16.77 9.83 0.75
C SER A 181 -17.67 8.75 0.11
N GLY A 182 -17.45 7.46 0.43
CA GLY A 182 -18.42 6.39 0.18
C GLY A 182 -19.64 6.44 1.10
N CYS A 183 -19.55 7.15 2.22
CA CYS A 183 -20.61 7.38 3.21
C CYS A 183 -20.60 8.84 3.69
N SER A 184 -21.12 9.77 2.88
CA SER A 184 -21.45 11.16 3.21
C SER A 184 -21.15 11.62 4.66
N ALA A 185 -19.91 12.02 4.98
CA ALA A 185 -19.64 12.80 6.20
C ALA A 185 -18.46 13.77 6.03
N ARG A 186 -18.55 14.89 6.75
CA ARG A 186 -17.66 16.07 6.65
C ARG A 186 -16.23 15.75 7.11
N PRO A 187 -15.20 16.46 6.61
CA PRO A 187 -13.82 16.30 7.07
C PRO A 187 -13.69 16.54 8.58
N CYS A 188 -13.09 15.58 9.29
CA CYS A 188 -12.97 15.55 10.76
C CYS A 188 -11.80 16.37 11.34
N TRP A 189 -11.00 17.03 10.51
CA TRP A 189 -9.80 17.76 10.96
C TRP A 189 -9.85 19.22 10.52
N PRO A 190 -9.48 20.18 11.39
CA PRO A 190 -9.37 21.57 11.00
C PRO A 190 -8.20 21.72 10.01
N SER A 191 -8.51 22.07 8.77
CA SER A 191 -7.52 22.58 7.83
C SER A 191 -6.90 23.85 8.41
N VAL A 192 -5.60 23.85 8.65
CA VAL A 192 -4.87 25.07 9.03
C VAL A 192 -4.79 25.96 7.79
N GLY A 193 -5.70 26.93 7.70
CA GLY A 193 -5.66 28.05 6.77
C GLY A 193 -5.17 29.33 7.45
N PRO A 194 -4.59 30.28 6.72
CA PRO A 194 -3.91 31.43 7.30
C PRO A 194 -4.90 32.47 7.85
N THR A 195 -4.48 33.08 8.96
CA THR A 195 -5.10 34.20 9.69
C THR A 195 -6.00 35.13 8.86
N SER A 196 -7.25 35.33 9.29
CA SER A 196 -7.90 36.63 9.17
C SER A 196 -8.94 36.88 10.28
N THR A 197 -8.63 37.91 11.06
CA THR A 197 -9.50 38.94 11.66
C THR A 197 -10.75 38.55 12.47
N VAL A 198 -10.63 38.83 13.77
CA VAL A 198 -11.68 39.20 14.73
C VAL A 198 -12.84 39.97 14.09
N SER A 199 -14.07 39.54 14.39
CA SER A 199 -15.25 40.39 14.37
C SER A 199 -16.12 40.04 15.58
N SER A 200 -16.08 40.92 16.59
CA SER A 200 -16.97 40.94 17.74
C SER A 200 -18.43 41.04 17.33
N ARG A 201 -19.32 40.23 17.92
CA ARG A 201 -20.74 40.57 18.07
C ARG A 201 -21.30 40.05 19.39
N SER A 202 -22.09 40.93 19.97
CA SER A 202 -22.62 41.04 21.32
C SER A 202 -23.69 39.99 21.66
N TRP A 203 -23.74 39.65 22.95
CA TRP A 203 -24.79 38.87 23.60
C TRP A 203 -26.08 39.69 23.75
N THR A 204 -27.21 39.07 23.41
CA THR A 204 -28.49 39.22 24.10
C THR A 204 -29.07 37.82 24.26
#